data_AF-A0AAN4MZ10-F1
#
_entry.id   AF-A0AAN4MZ10-F1
#
_cell.length_a   1.000
_cell.length_b   1.000
_cell.length_c   1.000
_cell.angle_alpha   90.00
_cell.angle_beta   90.00
_cell.angle_gamma   90.00
#
_symmetry.space_group_name_H-M   'P 1'
#
loop_
_entity.id
_entity.type
_entity.pdbx_description
1 polymer ?
#
loop_
_entity_poly.entity_id
_entity_poly.type
_entity_poly.pdbx_seq_one_letter_code
_entity_poly.pdbx_strand_id
1 'polypeptide(L)'
;MKTQFFTLFFTIICLSLQAQQPCIIEGNINGIPDGTVISLMRQQGTGMKRIANDTIDNGKFKFIIHTLNNQTEALRIVSKGEGFPNTWLDVYASPGETVSIIGSDKLLRTWNIVSNIKEQQEENQYTNEGFRNLTDQRQRLQALSSDMWKKIAISDSPKEKIQMTDSIQNILYPQLDSLELLLSKEEINLMKNLPVTSIWLDHLEALSRQSVYLKGFPISEAQVLYQ
;
A
#
# COMPACT_ATOMS: atom_id res chain seq x y z
N MET A 1 -43.38 58.60 -32.85
CA MET A 1 -43.52 57.38 -32.02
C MET A 1 -42.23 56.59 -32.15
N LYS A 2 -41.44 56.49 -31.07
CA LYS A 2 -40.14 55.79 -31.04
C LYS A 2 -40.36 54.42 -30.41
N THR A 3 -40.14 53.35 -31.17
CA THR A 3 -40.23 51.97 -30.66
C THR A 3 -38.82 51.53 -30.29
N GLN A 4 -38.53 51.45 -28.99
CA GLN A 4 -37.27 50.91 -28.48
C GLN A 4 -37.38 49.38 -28.44
N PHE A 5 -36.50 48.70 -29.19
CA PHE A 5 -36.27 47.27 -29.05
C PHE A 5 -35.42 47.04 -27.79
N PHE A 6 -35.99 46.35 -26.82
CA PHE A 6 -35.29 45.86 -25.63
C PHE A 6 -34.71 44.48 -25.96
N THR A 7 -33.41 44.40 -26.22
CA THR A 7 -32.73 43.12 -26.45
C THR A 7 -32.28 42.57 -25.09
N LEU A 8 -32.92 41.49 -24.64
CA LEU A 8 -32.58 40.76 -23.43
C LEU A 8 -31.39 39.83 -23.71
N PHE A 9 -30.20 40.16 -23.19
CA PHE A 9 -29.04 39.26 -23.19
C PHE A 9 -29.25 38.17 -22.13
N PHE A 10 -29.48 36.92 -22.56
CA PHE A 10 -29.50 35.75 -21.69
C PHE A 10 -28.08 35.18 -21.58
N THR A 11 -27.33 35.55 -20.54
CA THR A 11 -26.05 34.90 -20.20
C THR A 11 -26.34 33.57 -19.51
N ILE A 12 -26.21 32.47 -20.25
CA ILE A 12 -26.18 31.12 -19.69
C ILE A 12 -24.84 30.96 -18.98
N ILE A 13 -24.84 31.11 -17.65
CA ILE A 13 -23.71 30.70 -16.82
C ILE A 13 -23.73 29.18 -16.80
N CYS A 14 -22.95 28.54 -17.66
CA CYS A 14 -22.60 27.13 -17.52
C CYS A 14 -21.77 26.99 -16.24
N LEU A 15 -22.42 26.71 -15.12
CA LEU A 15 -21.79 26.02 -14.01
C LEU A 15 -21.40 24.64 -14.54
N SER A 16 -20.19 24.50 -15.07
CA SER A 16 -19.60 23.19 -15.27
C SER A 16 -19.47 22.57 -13.88
N LEU A 17 -20.46 21.75 -13.50
CA LEU A 17 -20.24 20.67 -12.55
C LEU A 17 -19.09 19.87 -13.18
N GLN A 18 -17.86 20.13 -12.74
CA GLN A 18 -16.71 19.38 -13.21
C GLN A 18 -16.92 17.97 -12.65
N ALA A 19 -17.53 17.10 -13.45
CA ALA A 19 -17.72 15.70 -13.10
C ALA A 19 -16.34 15.16 -12.74
N GLN A 20 -16.20 14.65 -11.51
CA GLN A 20 -14.94 14.10 -11.02
C GLN A 20 -14.48 13.03 -12.01
N GLN A 21 -13.35 13.25 -12.67
CA GLN A 21 -12.81 12.26 -13.59
C GLN A 21 -12.42 11.03 -12.76
N PRO A 22 -12.93 9.83 -13.08
CA PRO A 22 -12.60 8.65 -12.31
C PRO A 22 -11.11 8.34 -12.45
N CYS A 23 -10.51 7.82 -11.39
CA CYS A 23 -9.23 7.14 -11.44
C CYS A 23 -9.48 5.65 -11.68
N ILE A 24 -8.65 5.04 -12.53
CA ILE A 24 -8.68 3.60 -12.80
C ILE A 24 -7.46 2.96 -12.16
N ILE A 25 -7.66 1.92 -11.36
CA ILE A 25 -6.58 1.08 -10.84
C ILE A 25 -6.81 -0.33 -11.38
N GLU A 26 -5.90 -0.84 -12.18
CA GLU A 26 -6.02 -2.17 -12.79
C GLU A 26 -4.84 -3.05 -12.36
N GLY A 27 -5.13 -4.33 -12.13
CA GLY A 27 -4.12 -5.32 -11.76
C GLY A 27 -4.08 -6.48 -12.73
N ASN A 28 -2.87 -6.94 -13.01
CA ASN A 28 -2.57 -8.21 -13.66
C ASN A 28 -1.60 -8.99 -12.76
N ILE A 29 -2.16 -9.88 -11.95
CA ILE A 29 -1.46 -10.65 -10.93
C ILE A 29 -1.53 -12.14 -11.27
N ASN A 30 -0.41 -12.71 -11.69
CA ASN A 30 -0.32 -14.12 -12.00
C ASN A 30 -0.20 -14.98 -10.74
N GLY A 31 -0.69 -16.22 -10.78
CA GLY A 31 -0.49 -17.19 -9.69
C GLY A 31 -1.36 -17.00 -8.45
N ILE A 32 -2.40 -16.15 -8.54
CA ILE A 32 -3.47 -16.07 -7.55
C ILE A 32 -4.71 -16.79 -8.11
N PRO A 33 -5.40 -17.63 -7.32
CA PRO A 33 -6.64 -18.27 -7.77
C PRO A 33 -7.74 -17.26 -8.09
N ASP A 34 -8.50 -17.54 -9.16
CA ASP A 34 -9.75 -16.83 -9.44
C ASP A 34 -10.70 -16.94 -8.23
N GLY A 35 -11.51 -15.91 -8.02
CA GLY A 35 -12.33 -15.81 -6.81
C GLY A 35 -11.62 -15.17 -5.62
N THR A 36 -10.31 -14.91 -5.70
CA THR A 36 -9.58 -14.20 -4.64
C THR A 36 -10.00 -12.75 -4.57
N VAL A 37 -10.50 -12.32 -3.40
CA VAL A 37 -10.94 -10.94 -3.18
C VAL A 37 -9.76 -10.00 -2.99
N ILE A 38 -9.74 -8.92 -3.75
CA ILE A 38 -8.84 -7.77 -3.61
C ILE A 38 -9.67 -6.59 -3.11
N SER A 39 -9.21 -5.93 -2.05
CA SER A 39 -9.92 -4.82 -1.43
C SER A 39 -9.12 -3.55 -1.49
N LEU A 40 -9.78 -2.45 -1.89
CA LEU A 40 -9.21 -1.12 -1.86
C LEU A 40 -9.67 -0.40 -0.58
N MET A 41 -8.69 0.10 0.16
CA MET A 41 -8.87 0.71 1.48
C MET A 41 -8.43 2.17 1.43
N ARG A 42 -9.18 3.03 2.10
CA ARG A 42 -8.93 4.47 2.28
C ARG A 42 -8.80 4.78 3.75
N GLN A 43 -7.88 5.65 4.12
CA GLN A 43 -7.78 6.10 5.51
C GLN A 43 -8.99 6.97 5.89
N GLN A 44 -9.55 6.71 7.07
CA GLN A 44 -10.62 7.50 7.66
C GLN A 44 -10.34 7.70 9.15
N GLY A 45 -9.89 8.91 9.50
CA GLY A 45 -9.36 9.19 10.84
C GLY A 45 -8.14 8.31 11.12
N THR A 46 -8.16 7.59 12.25
CA THR A 46 -7.12 6.63 12.66
C THR A 46 -7.32 5.23 12.07
N GLY A 47 -8.45 4.98 11.38
CA GLY A 47 -8.80 3.67 10.84
C GLY A 47 -8.70 3.58 9.31
N MET A 48 -8.86 2.37 8.79
CA MET A 48 -9.00 2.10 7.36
C MET A 48 -10.44 1.71 7.02
N LYS A 49 -11.04 2.41 6.06
CA LYS A 49 -12.35 2.07 5.49
C LYS A 49 -12.16 1.38 4.14
N ARG A 50 -12.86 0.28 3.93
CA ARG A 50 -12.96 -0.34 2.61
C ARG A 50 -13.86 0.48 1.70
N ILE A 51 -13.38 0.84 0.52
CA ILE A 51 -14.12 1.66 -0.46
C ILE A 51 -14.51 0.90 -1.72
N ALA A 52 -13.80 -0.19 -2.04
CA ALA A 52 -14.15 -1.08 -3.14
C ALA A 52 -13.66 -2.51 -2.86
N ASN A 53 -14.30 -3.46 -3.54
CA ASN A 53 -13.83 -4.84 -3.70
C ASN A 53 -13.88 -5.18 -5.17
N ASP A 54 -12.92 -5.98 -5.59
CA ASP A 54 -13.00 -6.74 -6.82
C ASP A 54 -12.44 -8.13 -6.56
N THR A 55 -12.57 -9.01 -7.53
CA THR A 55 -12.13 -10.39 -7.45
C THR A 55 -11.23 -10.72 -8.62
N ILE A 56 -10.18 -11.49 -8.38
CA ILE A 56 -9.32 -11.98 -9.46
C ILE A 56 -10.16 -12.84 -10.43
N ASP A 57 -10.13 -12.47 -11.71
CA ASP A 57 -10.66 -13.24 -12.84
C ASP A 57 -9.58 -13.28 -13.93
N ASN A 58 -9.06 -14.48 -14.21
CA ASN A 58 -7.96 -14.70 -15.13
C ASN A 58 -6.76 -13.79 -14.84
N GLY A 59 -6.38 -13.74 -13.55
CA GLY A 59 -5.28 -12.91 -13.05
C GLY A 59 -5.58 -11.41 -12.99
N LYS A 60 -6.79 -10.94 -13.32
CA LYS A 60 -7.09 -9.51 -13.40
C LYS A 60 -8.04 -9.03 -12.31
N PHE A 61 -7.87 -7.78 -11.89
CA PHE A 61 -8.84 -7.01 -11.10
C PHE A 61 -8.85 -5.55 -11.55
N LYS A 62 -9.91 -4.80 -11.24
CA LYS A 62 -10.08 -3.40 -11.60
C LYS A 62 -10.92 -2.63 -10.57
N PHE A 63 -10.41 -1.47 -10.16
CA PHE A 63 -11.16 -0.46 -9.43
C PHE A 63 -11.39 0.76 -10.31
N ILE A 64 -12.60 1.31 -10.25
CA ILE A 64 -12.95 2.61 -10.82
C ILE A 64 -13.46 3.45 -9.65
N ILE A 65 -12.72 4.49 -9.28
CA ILE A 65 -13.03 5.30 -8.11
C ILE A 65 -13.01 6.79 -8.42
N HIS A 66 -13.66 7.57 -7.58
CA HIS A 66 -13.44 9.01 -7.50
C HIS A 66 -12.59 9.32 -6.27
N THR A 67 -11.59 10.19 -6.45
CA THR A 67 -10.72 10.59 -5.35
C THR A 67 -11.39 11.61 -4.44
N LEU A 68 -10.95 11.66 -3.19
CA LEU A 68 -11.42 12.69 -2.26
C LEU A 68 -11.06 14.09 -2.74
N ASN A 69 -12.04 14.99 -2.72
CA ASN A 69 -11.89 16.41 -3.09
C ASN A 69 -11.24 16.65 -4.47
N ASN A 70 -11.29 15.65 -5.37
CA ASN A 70 -10.62 15.71 -6.67
C ASN A 70 -9.10 16.01 -6.55
N GLN A 71 -8.46 15.47 -5.51
CA GLN A 71 -7.02 15.55 -5.25
C GLN A 71 -6.37 14.17 -5.32
N THR A 72 -5.04 14.12 -5.44
CA THR A 72 -4.29 12.88 -5.26
C THR A 72 -4.45 12.37 -3.83
N GLU A 73 -4.66 11.07 -3.65
CA GLU A 73 -4.72 10.44 -2.33
C GLU A 73 -3.99 9.10 -2.28
N ALA A 74 -3.47 8.76 -1.10
CA ALA A 74 -2.91 7.46 -0.81
C ALA A 74 -4.02 6.46 -0.44
N LEU A 75 -3.99 5.29 -1.06
CA LEU A 75 -4.89 4.17 -0.83
C LEU A 75 -4.06 2.91 -0.54
N ARG A 76 -4.73 1.88 -0.02
CA ARG A 76 -4.08 0.61 0.30
C ARG A 76 -4.83 -0.54 -0.34
N ILE A 77 -4.11 -1.39 -1.07
CA ILE A 77 -4.64 -2.65 -1.58
C ILE A 77 -4.31 -3.76 -0.58
N VAL A 78 -5.34 -4.49 -0.17
CA VAL A 78 -5.21 -5.64 0.73
C VAL A 78 -5.88 -6.86 0.15
N SER A 79 -5.34 -8.02 0.47
CA SER A 79 -6.03 -9.30 0.34
C SER A 79 -5.80 -10.12 1.60
N LYS A 80 -6.69 -11.09 1.85
CA LYS A 80 -6.68 -11.92 3.04
C LYS A 80 -6.89 -13.37 2.65
N GLY A 81 -6.33 -14.28 3.43
CA GLY A 81 -6.46 -15.71 3.22
C GLY A 81 -5.21 -16.43 3.67
N GLU A 82 -5.16 -17.74 3.44
CA GLU A 82 -3.95 -18.53 3.59
C GLU A 82 -2.87 -18.07 2.60
N GLY A 83 -1.64 -17.95 3.06
CA GLY A 83 -0.49 -17.52 2.27
C GLY A 83 -0.41 -16.01 1.97
N PHE A 84 -1.40 -15.21 2.36
CA PHE A 84 -1.29 -13.75 2.27
C PHE A 84 -0.56 -13.17 3.49
N PRO A 85 0.43 -12.30 3.32
CA PRO A 85 1.03 -11.56 4.42
C PRO A 85 0.03 -10.59 5.04
N ASN A 86 0.18 -10.30 6.33
CA ASN A 86 -0.60 -9.27 7.02
C ASN A 86 -0.04 -7.87 6.72
N THR A 87 -0.19 -7.44 5.46
CA THR A 87 0.32 -6.15 4.97
C THR A 87 -0.58 -5.62 3.85
N TRP A 88 -0.18 -4.52 3.21
CA TRP A 88 -0.88 -3.88 2.12
C TRP A 88 0.09 -3.32 1.09
N LEU A 89 -0.34 -3.18 -0.15
CA LEU A 89 0.36 -2.40 -1.17
C LEU A 89 -0.14 -0.95 -1.12
N ASP A 90 0.78 0.00 -0.95
CA ASP A 90 0.49 1.44 -1.01
C ASP A 90 0.33 1.86 -2.48
N VAL A 91 -0.80 2.51 -2.80
CA VAL A 91 -1.14 2.95 -4.17
C VAL A 91 -1.71 4.36 -4.15
N TYR A 92 -1.22 5.24 -5.03
CA TYR A 92 -1.73 6.60 -5.16
C TYR A 92 -2.73 6.69 -6.31
N ALA A 93 -3.82 7.42 -6.09
CA ALA A 93 -4.86 7.66 -7.08
C ALA A 93 -5.06 9.16 -7.30
N SER A 94 -5.20 9.57 -8.56
CA SER A 94 -5.47 10.96 -8.96
C SER A 94 -6.60 11.01 -10.00
N PRO A 95 -7.42 12.07 -10.03
CA PRO A 95 -8.52 12.17 -11.00
C PRO A 95 -8.06 12.04 -12.44
N GLY A 96 -8.70 11.16 -13.22
CA GLY A 96 -8.40 10.94 -14.63
C GLY A 96 -7.15 10.10 -14.92
N GLU A 97 -6.41 9.69 -13.89
CA GLU A 97 -5.21 8.86 -14.06
C GLU A 97 -5.56 7.37 -14.09
N THR A 98 -4.69 6.60 -14.74
CA THR A 98 -4.72 5.13 -14.73
C THR A 98 -3.45 4.60 -14.07
N VAL A 99 -3.62 3.68 -13.13
CA VAL A 99 -2.57 3.00 -12.40
C VAL A 99 -2.60 1.53 -12.77
N SER A 100 -1.50 1.01 -13.32
CA SER A 100 -1.39 -0.39 -13.72
C SER A 100 -0.49 -1.15 -12.75
N ILE A 101 -0.98 -2.26 -12.21
CA ILE A 101 -0.29 -3.10 -11.23
C ILE A 101 0.05 -4.43 -11.89
N ILE A 102 1.33 -4.81 -11.86
CA ILE A 102 1.84 -6.04 -12.46
C ILE A 102 2.56 -6.83 -11.39
N GLY A 103 2.06 -8.02 -11.10
CA GLY A 103 2.62 -8.84 -10.04
C GLY A 103 2.52 -10.32 -10.32
N SER A 104 3.08 -11.07 -9.40
CA SER A 104 2.87 -12.49 -9.24
C SER A 104 2.53 -12.76 -7.79
N ASP A 105 1.97 -13.94 -7.52
CA ASP A 105 1.84 -14.54 -6.20
C ASP A 105 1.14 -13.64 -5.16
N LYS A 106 1.25 -14.00 -3.89
CA LYS A 106 0.52 -13.37 -2.78
C LYS A 106 1.32 -12.28 -2.07
N LEU A 107 2.52 -11.91 -2.54
CA LEU A 107 3.43 -10.97 -1.87
C LEU A 107 3.18 -9.53 -2.34
N LEU A 108 2.10 -8.91 -1.87
CA LEU A 108 1.59 -7.65 -2.44
C LEU A 108 2.61 -6.50 -2.48
N ARG A 109 3.50 -6.36 -1.49
CA ARG A 109 4.45 -5.21 -1.39
C ARG A 109 5.44 -5.14 -2.55
N THR A 110 5.60 -6.23 -3.30
CA THR A 110 6.56 -6.33 -4.40
C THR A 110 5.89 -6.45 -5.77
N TRP A 111 4.57 -6.26 -5.85
CA TRP A 111 3.89 -5.99 -7.12
C TRP A 111 4.37 -4.65 -7.68
N ASN A 112 4.69 -4.63 -8.98
CA ASN A 112 5.09 -3.40 -9.67
C ASN A 112 3.88 -2.51 -9.89
N ILE A 113 4.05 -1.21 -9.65
CA ILE A 113 3.05 -0.21 -10.00
C ILE A 113 3.63 0.70 -11.09
N VAL A 114 2.91 0.86 -12.19
CA VAL A 114 3.21 1.80 -13.27
C VAL A 114 2.16 2.90 -13.24
N SER A 115 2.61 4.15 -13.08
CA SER A 115 1.74 5.32 -12.96
C SER A 115 2.46 6.60 -13.36
N ASN A 116 1.71 7.58 -13.87
CA ASN A 116 2.18 8.95 -14.10
C ASN A 116 2.06 9.85 -12.87
N ILE A 117 1.44 9.36 -11.79
CA ILE A 117 1.27 10.10 -10.54
C ILE A 117 2.63 10.24 -9.86
N LYS A 118 3.05 11.47 -9.60
CA LYS A 118 4.36 11.80 -9.03
C LYS A 118 4.60 11.09 -7.71
N GLU A 119 3.61 11.11 -6.82
CA GLU A 119 3.64 10.45 -5.52
C GLU A 119 3.87 8.93 -5.64
N GLN A 120 3.25 8.30 -6.65
CA GLN A 120 3.49 6.88 -6.92
C GLN A 120 4.90 6.62 -7.44
N GLN A 121 5.43 7.50 -8.28
CA GLN A 121 6.80 7.38 -8.80
C GLN A 121 7.84 7.54 -7.70
N GLU A 122 7.58 8.40 -6.72
CA GLU A 122 8.38 8.53 -5.50
C GLU A 122 8.28 7.27 -4.63
N GLU A 123 7.07 6.78 -4.35
CA GLU A 123 6.85 5.56 -3.56
C GLU A 123 7.52 4.32 -4.19
N ASN A 124 7.50 4.22 -5.52
CA ASN A 124 8.14 3.13 -6.25
C ASN A 124 9.66 3.04 -6.01
N GLN A 125 10.32 4.13 -5.58
CA GLN A 125 11.74 4.10 -5.27
C GLN A 125 12.04 3.24 -4.03
N TYR A 126 11.08 3.11 -3.11
CA TYR A 126 11.17 2.31 -1.89
C TYR A 126 10.84 0.82 -2.12
N THR A 127 10.46 0.45 -3.33
CA THR A 127 10.17 -0.95 -3.74
C THR A 127 11.09 -1.42 -4.87
N ASN A 128 12.19 -0.70 -5.11
CA ASN A 128 13.19 -1.03 -6.14
C ASN A 128 13.91 -2.35 -5.87
N GLU A 129 14.68 -2.85 -6.84
CA GLU A 129 15.36 -4.15 -6.80
C GLU A 129 16.20 -4.40 -5.52
N GLY A 130 16.79 -3.35 -4.93
CA GLY A 130 17.54 -3.45 -3.67
C GLY A 130 16.69 -3.91 -2.47
N PHE A 131 15.40 -3.55 -2.46
CA PHE A 131 14.47 -3.89 -1.36
C PHE A 131 13.70 -5.18 -1.60
N ARG A 132 13.53 -5.59 -2.87
CA ARG A 132 12.57 -6.64 -3.25
C ARG A 132 12.82 -7.97 -2.57
N ASN A 133 14.06 -8.45 -2.57
CA ASN A 133 14.37 -9.76 -1.99
C ASN A 133 14.12 -9.81 -0.47
N LEU A 134 14.55 -8.77 0.26
CA LEU A 134 14.31 -8.66 1.69
C LEU A 134 12.82 -8.52 2.00
N THR A 135 12.11 -7.72 1.21
CA THR A 135 10.66 -7.52 1.34
C THR A 135 9.89 -8.81 1.08
N ASP A 136 10.26 -9.58 0.06
CA ASP A 136 9.68 -10.88 -0.24
C ASP A 136 9.89 -11.88 0.90
N GLN A 137 11.12 -12.00 1.42
CA GLN A 137 11.42 -12.87 2.55
C GLN A 137 10.59 -12.49 3.78
N ARG A 138 10.52 -11.18 4.07
CA ARG A 138 9.71 -10.66 5.18
C ARG A 138 8.23 -11.04 5.00
N GLN A 139 7.67 -10.80 3.82
CA GLN A 139 6.27 -11.14 3.53
C GLN A 139 5.99 -12.64 3.64
N ARG A 140 6.91 -13.51 3.20
CA ARG A 140 6.78 -14.97 3.35
C ARG A 140 6.74 -15.39 4.82
N LEU A 141 7.61 -14.82 5.66
CA LEU A 141 7.60 -15.09 7.11
C LEU A 141 6.35 -14.52 7.80
N GLN A 142 5.85 -13.37 7.36
CA GLN A 142 4.57 -12.81 7.84
C GLN A 142 3.38 -13.70 7.48
N ALA A 143 3.33 -14.21 6.25
CA ALA A 143 2.29 -15.15 5.83
C ALA A 143 2.34 -16.45 6.63
N LEU A 144 3.55 -17.03 6.78
CA LEU A 144 3.76 -18.25 7.55
C LEU A 144 3.33 -18.08 9.02
N SER A 145 3.77 -17.01 9.68
CA SER A 145 3.40 -16.75 11.08
C SER A 145 1.89 -16.51 11.23
N SER A 146 1.26 -15.79 10.29
CA SER A 146 -0.20 -15.59 10.29
C SER A 146 -0.95 -16.92 10.17
N ASP A 147 -0.53 -17.80 9.27
CA ASP A 147 -1.17 -19.10 9.08
C ASP A 147 -0.94 -20.04 10.26
N MET A 148 0.23 -19.99 10.90
CA MET A 148 0.47 -20.72 12.15
C MET A 148 -0.41 -20.21 13.29
N TRP A 149 -0.60 -18.89 13.45
CA TRP A 149 -1.52 -18.35 14.44
C TRP A 149 -2.98 -18.77 14.22
N LYS A 150 -3.42 -18.83 12.96
CA LYS A 150 -4.75 -19.37 12.62
C LYS A 150 -4.87 -20.84 13.01
N LYS A 151 -3.83 -21.65 12.76
CA LYS A 151 -3.79 -23.07 13.16
C LYS A 151 -3.81 -23.24 14.68
N ILE A 152 -3.07 -22.41 15.41
CA ILE A 152 -3.09 -22.39 16.89
C ILE A 152 -4.50 -22.09 17.40
N ALA A 153 -5.21 -21.13 16.80
CA ALA A 153 -6.54 -20.72 17.22
C ALA A 153 -7.59 -21.86 17.12
N ILE A 154 -7.41 -22.79 16.18
CA ILE A 154 -8.37 -23.88 15.93
C ILE A 154 -7.90 -25.27 16.40
N SER A 155 -6.64 -25.45 16.76
CA SER A 155 -6.14 -26.74 17.23
C SER A 155 -6.73 -27.09 18.61
N ASP A 156 -6.96 -28.38 18.88
CA ASP A 156 -7.36 -28.87 20.20
C ASP A 156 -6.16 -29.43 21.00
N SER A 157 -4.99 -29.56 20.38
CA SER A 157 -3.80 -30.15 20.99
C SER A 157 -2.96 -29.09 21.73
N PRO A 158 -2.86 -29.13 23.07
CA PRO A 158 -2.03 -28.19 23.81
C PRO A 158 -0.55 -28.27 23.40
N LYS A 159 -0.08 -29.48 23.08
CA LYS A 159 1.31 -29.71 22.64
C LYS A 159 1.59 -29.02 21.31
N GLU A 160 0.70 -29.13 20.33
CA GLU A 160 0.88 -28.46 19.03
C GLU A 160 0.84 -26.94 19.19
N LYS A 161 -0.08 -26.42 20.02
CA LYS A 161 -0.15 -24.97 20.29
C LYS A 161 1.14 -24.44 20.87
N ILE A 162 1.71 -25.12 21.86
CA ILE A 162 3.00 -24.73 22.47
C ILE A 162 4.11 -24.77 21.42
N GLN A 163 4.24 -25.88 20.68
CA GLN A 163 5.28 -26.02 19.65
C GLN A 163 5.21 -24.94 18.56
N MET A 164 4.01 -24.64 18.05
CA MET A 164 3.84 -23.59 17.04
C MET A 164 4.11 -22.20 17.63
N THR A 165 3.65 -21.93 18.86
CA THR A 165 3.93 -20.66 19.57
C THR A 165 5.42 -20.46 19.76
N ASP A 166 6.14 -21.49 20.23
CA ASP A 166 7.59 -21.45 20.42
C ASP A 166 8.32 -21.23 19.08
N SER A 167 7.88 -21.88 18.00
CA SER A 167 8.46 -21.68 16.68
C SER A 167 8.23 -20.25 16.17
N ILE A 168 7.06 -19.66 16.39
CA ILE A 168 6.80 -18.28 15.99
C ILE A 168 7.70 -17.32 16.79
N GLN A 169 7.72 -17.46 18.11
CA GLN A 169 8.41 -16.53 19.01
C GLN A 169 9.93 -16.65 18.94
N ASN A 170 10.47 -17.86 18.84
CA ASN A 170 11.92 -18.10 18.96
C ASN A 170 12.62 -18.28 17.60
N ILE A 171 11.88 -18.47 16.50
CA ILE A 171 12.46 -18.65 15.17
C ILE A 171 11.97 -17.57 14.21
N LEU A 172 10.65 -17.44 14.01
CA LEU A 172 10.12 -16.55 12.97
C LEU A 172 10.25 -15.06 13.33
N TYR A 173 9.93 -14.66 14.56
CA TYR A 173 10.02 -13.27 14.99
C TYR A 173 11.47 -12.74 14.97
N PRO A 174 12.50 -13.46 15.48
CA PRO A 174 13.89 -13.00 15.35
C PRO A 174 14.36 -12.84 13.90
N GLN A 175 13.90 -13.70 13.00
CA GLN A 175 14.19 -13.57 11.56
C GLN A 175 13.49 -12.36 10.95
N LEU A 176 12.23 -12.10 11.32
CA LEU A 176 11.50 -10.91 10.91
C LEU A 176 12.19 -9.64 11.40
N ASP A 177 12.58 -9.57 12.68
CA ASP A 177 13.30 -8.42 13.24
C ASP A 177 14.62 -8.19 12.51
N SER A 178 15.36 -9.26 12.19
CA SER A 178 16.61 -9.17 11.43
C SER A 178 16.39 -8.61 10.02
N LEU A 179 15.33 -9.04 9.33
CA LEU A 179 14.97 -8.53 8.00
C LEU A 179 14.52 -7.07 8.07
N GLU A 180 13.74 -6.70 9.09
CA GLU A 180 13.32 -5.32 9.33
C GLU A 180 14.51 -4.40 9.55
N LEU A 181 15.51 -4.81 10.35
CA LEU A 181 16.74 -4.03 10.56
C LEU A 181 17.49 -3.77 9.25
N LEU A 182 17.59 -4.80 8.39
CA LEU A 182 18.23 -4.66 7.08
C LEU A 182 17.44 -3.71 6.18
N LEU A 183 16.11 -3.86 6.12
CA LEU A 183 15.23 -2.98 5.34
C LEU A 183 15.31 -1.53 5.82
N SER A 184 15.24 -1.27 7.13
CA SER A 184 15.36 0.09 7.68
C SER A 184 16.72 0.71 7.32
N LYS A 185 17.80 -0.07 7.33
CA LYS A 185 19.14 0.43 6.98
C LYS A 185 19.23 0.80 5.49
N GLU A 186 18.70 -0.05 4.61
CA GLU A 186 18.64 0.25 3.17
C GLU A 186 17.77 1.50 2.91
N GLU A 187 16.65 1.62 3.59
CA GLU A 187 15.72 2.76 3.46
C GLU A 187 16.38 4.08 3.90
N ILE A 188 17.04 4.09 5.06
CA ILE A 188 17.81 5.24 5.54
C ILE A 188 18.90 5.62 4.55
N ASN A 189 19.60 4.66 3.95
CA ASN A 189 20.64 4.93 2.97
C ASN A 189 20.09 5.50 1.65
N LEU A 190 18.95 5.01 1.19
CA LEU A 190 18.22 5.58 0.05
C LEU A 190 17.83 7.04 0.36
N MET A 191 17.17 7.26 1.50
CA MET A 191 16.61 8.56 1.89
C MET A 191 17.64 9.69 1.99
N LYS A 192 18.90 9.40 2.32
CA LYS A 192 20.00 10.39 2.35
C LYS A 192 20.24 11.07 1.00
N ASN A 193 19.87 10.43 -0.10
CA ASN A 193 20.13 10.91 -1.46
C ASN A 193 18.85 11.35 -2.19
N LEU A 194 17.70 11.31 -1.52
CA LEU A 194 16.41 11.69 -2.09
C LEU A 194 15.98 13.10 -1.63
N PRO A 195 15.23 13.84 -2.45
CA PRO A 195 14.64 15.09 -2.01
C PRO A 195 13.60 14.84 -0.90
N VAL A 196 13.48 15.78 0.02
CA VAL A 196 12.42 15.75 1.05
C VAL A 196 11.08 16.10 0.40
N THR A 197 10.21 15.10 0.29
CA THR A 197 8.84 15.20 -0.21
C THR A 197 7.84 14.72 0.84
N SER A 198 6.53 14.78 0.57
CA SER A 198 5.54 14.18 1.46
C SER A 198 5.74 12.67 1.60
N ILE A 199 6.11 11.98 0.52
CA ILE A 199 6.40 10.54 0.52
C ILE A 199 7.61 10.24 1.40
N TRP A 200 8.67 11.02 1.23
CA TRP A 200 9.86 10.90 2.08
C TRP A 200 9.53 11.09 3.57
N LEU A 201 8.65 12.05 3.90
CA LEU A 201 8.22 12.29 5.28
C LEU A 201 7.35 11.15 5.84
N ASP A 202 6.50 10.54 5.02
CA ASP A 202 5.70 9.37 5.41
C ASP A 202 6.60 8.17 5.78
N HIS A 203 7.66 7.94 4.99
CA HIS A 203 8.69 6.93 5.29
C HIS A 203 9.50 7.27 6.53
N LEU A 204 9.90 8.55 6.71
CA LEU A 204 10.57 8.99 7.94
C LEU A 204 9.69 8.75 9.18
N GLU A 205 8.40 9.03 9.11
CA GLU A 205 7.46 8.77 10.19
C GLU A 205 7.38 7.26 10.48
N ALA A 206 7.33 6.42 9.44
CA ALA A 206 7.32 4.97 9.58
C ALA A 206 8.59 4.43 10.28
N LEU A 207 9.77 4.87 9.84
CA LEU A 207 11.05 4.57 10.47
C LEU A 207 11.11 5.05 11.92
N SER A 208 10.58 6.24 12.20
CA SER A 208 10.53 6.80 13.56
C SER A 208 9.70 5.93 14.49
N ARG A 209 8.51 5.49 14.05
CA ARG A 209 7.68 4.55 14.82
C ARG A 209 8.40 3.22 15.02
N GLN A 210 9.10 2.73 14.00
CA GLN A 210 9.85 1.48 14.05
C GLN A 210 10.97 1.50 15.08
N SER A 211 11.67 2.63 15.20
CA SER A 211 12.78 2.82 16.15
C SER A 211 12.38 2.62 17.62
N VAL A 212 11.10 2.78 17.96
CA VAL A 212 10.58 2.65 19.33
C VAL A 212 10.54 1.18 19.79
N TYR A 213 10.29 0.23 18.89
CA TYR A 213 10.11 -1.18 19.24
C TYR A 213 11.19 -2.11 18.67
N LEU A 214 11.85 -1.75 17.57
CA LEU A 214 12.84 -2.59 16.93
C LEU A 214 14.21 -2.44 17.64
N LYS A 215 14.56 -3.45 18.43
CA LYS A 215 15.85 -3.48 19.13
C LYS A 215 17.01 -3.51 18.11
N GLY A 216 17.98 -2.62 18.28
CA GLY A 216 19.13 -2.52 17.38
C GLY A 216 18.89 -1.65 16.15
N PHE A 217 17.78 -0.90 16.10
CA PHE A 217 17.51 0.06 15.05
C PHE A 217 18.70 1.03 14.86
N PRO A 218 19.10 1.35 13.61
CA PRO A 218 20.28 2.17 13.31
C PRO A 218 20.01 3.68 13.56
N ILE A 219 19.83 4.05 14.83
CA ILE A 219 19.48 5.42 15.25
C ILE A 219 20.56 6.42 14.81
N SER A 220 21.84 6.08 14.97
CA SER A 220 22.95 6.95 14.56
C SER A 220 22.92 7.29 13.07
N GLU A 221 22.59 6.32 12.23
CA GLU A 221 22.50 6.49 10.79
C GLU A 221 21.24 7.28 10.40
N ALA A 222 20.14 7.08 11.13
CA ALA A 222 18.90 7.80 10.93
C ALA A 222 18.98 9.28 11.35
N GLN A 223 19.83 9.64 12.33
CA GLN A 223 20.00 11.02 12.79
C GLN A 223 20.41 11.99 11.67
N VAL A 224 21.11 11.50 10.64
CA VAL A 224 21.52 12.30 9.48
C VAL A 224 20.31 12.79 8.66
N LEU A 225 19.16 12.12 8.75
CA LEU A 225 17.94 12.52 8.03
C LEU A 225 17.27 13.77 8.64
N TYR A 226 17.67 14.21 9.84
CA TYR A 226 17.10 15.35 10.55
C TYR A 226 17.96 16.62 10.47
N GLN A 227 19.09 16.58 9.78
CA GLN A 227 20.06 17.68 9.63
C GLN A 227 19.86 18.41 8.30
#